data_AF-A0A7M2YBG6-F1
#
_entry.id   AF-A0A7M2YBG6-F1
#
_cell.length_a   1.000
_cell.length_b   1.000
_cell.length_c   1.000
_cell.angle_alpha   90.00
_cell.angle_beta   90.00
_cell.angle_gamma   90.00
#
_symmetry.space_group_name_H-M   'P 1'
#
loop_
_entity.id
_entity.type
_entity.pdbx_description
1 polymer ?
#
loop_
_entity_poly.entity_id
_entity_poly.type
_entity_poly.pdbx_seq_one_letter_code
_entity_poly.pdbx_strand_id
1 'polypeptide(L)'
;MKSFLIFLVAFTLILNSCNNPEQENHLKEREAALQMKEQEFAAKEQDYQSLKMMRDSLEHIPADTMNAIKLPENILGKWNGKMICTDSNCSEHVIGDLRNDLWEFTENNLKITNKSGGEKIYTGKYNGTELKLTSENSSASTTQSVITLQLSDQTTGRIKGSREFTGNNCTSKFSVDLEKIKN
;
A
#
# COMPACT_ATOMS: atom_id res chain seq x y z
N MET A 1 -63.26 -38.12 62.59
CA MET A 1 -62.83 -36.71 62.77
C MET A 1 -61.34 -36.56 63.07
N LYS A 2 -60.75 -37.31 64.03
CA LYS A 2 -59.29 -37.21 64.37
C LYS A 2 -58.32 -37.50 63.22
N SER A 3 -58.63 -38.49 62.35
CA SER A 3 -57.76 -38.84 61.21
C SER A 3 -57.74 -37.78 60.10
N PHE A 4 -58.79 -36.96 59.96
CA PHE A 4 -58.89 -35.93 58.92
C PHE A 4 -58.08 -34.67 59.33
N LEU A 5 -58.04 -34.37 60.63
CA LEU A 5 -57.21 -33.30 61.20
C LEU A 5 -55.71 -33.58 61.04
N ILE A 6 -55.28 -34.83 61.22
CA ILE A 6 -53.87 -35.22 61.03
C ILE A 6 -53.47 -35.06 59.56
N PHE A 7 -54.35 -35.43 58.63
CA PHE A 7 -54.10 -35.27 57.20
C PHE A 7 -54.04 -33.79 56.79
N LEU A 8 -54.89 -32.95 57.37
CA LEU A 8 -54.88 -31.50 57.12
C LEU A 8 -53.59 -30.84 57.65
N VAL A 9 -53.12 -31.25 58.83
CA VAL A 9 -51.87 -30.75 59.44
C VAL A 9 -50.63 -31.25 58.68
N ALA A 10 -50.65 -32.50 58.21
CA ALA A 10 -49.58 -33.01 57.35
C ALA A 10 -49.53 -32.24 56.03
N PHE A 11 -50.67 -31.93 55.43
CA PHE A 11 -50.74 -31.18 54.17
C PHE A 11 -50.24 -29.74 54.31
N THR A 12 -50.54 -29.05 55.42
CA THR A 12 -50.02 -27.69 55.66
C THR A 12 -48.52 -27.67 55.94
N LEU A 13 -47.97 -28.69 56.59
CA LEU A 13 -46.52 -28.81 56.83
C LEU A 13 -45.73 -29.02 55.52
N ILE A 14 -46.27 -29.79 54.56
CA ILE A 14 -45.63 -30.02 53.26
C ILE A 14 -45.63 -28.75 52.40
N LEU A 15 -46.69 -27.95 52.46
CA LEU A 15 -46.80 -26.69 51.71
C LEU A 15 -45.86 -25.59 52.21
N ASN A 16 -45.47 -25.60 53.50
CA ASN A 16 -44.53 -24.62 54.06
C ASN A 16 -43.05 -24.98 53.83
N SER A 17 -42.73 -26.20 53.36
CA SER A 17 -41.36 -26.65 53.09
C SER A 17 -40.83 -26.28 51.69
N CYS A 18 -41.68 -25.69 50.83
CA CYS A 18 -41.33 -25.40 49.43
C CYS A 18 -40.79 -23.99 49.18
N ASN A 19 -40.64 -23.16 50.21
CA ASN A 19 -40.21 -21.78 50.07
C ASN A 19 -38.86 -21.60 50.78
N ASN A 20 -37.76 -21.99 50.10
CA ASN A 20 -36.41 -21.79 50.62
C ASN A 20 -35.77 -20.56 49.95
N PRO A 21 -35.98 -19.35 50.50
CA PRO A 21 -35.54 -18.10 49.88
C PRO A 21 -34.01 -18.00 49.71
N GLU A 22 -33.24 -18.75 50.50
CA GLU A 22 -31.78 -18.80 50.40
C GLU A 22 -31.31 -19.45 49.11
N GLN A 23 -31.98 -20.53 48.68
CA GLN A 23 -31.67 -21.20 47.41
C GLN A 23 -32.07 -20.34 46.21
N GLU A 24 -33.21 -19.65 46.27
CA GLU A 24 -33.62 -18.72 45.22
C GLU A 24 -32.67 -17.52 45.09
N ASN A 25 -32.17 -16.98 46.21
CA ASN A 25 -31.21 -15.89 46.19
C ASN A 25 -29.86 -16.33 45.61
N HIS A 26 -29.36 -17.51 45.99
CA HIS A 26 -28.13 -18.08 45.42
C HIS A 26 -28.28 -18.36 43.90
N LEU A 27 -29.46 -18.80 43.45
CA LEU A 27 -29.76 -18.95 42.03
C LEU A 27 -29.76 -17.60 41.30
N LYS A 28 -30.41 -16.57 41.86
CA LYS A 28 -30.43 -15.21 41.29
C LYS A 28 -29.03 -14.58 41.20
N GLU A 29 -28.21 -14.75 42.23
CA GLU A 29 -26.82 -14.28 42.22
C GLU A 29 -26.00 -14.97 41.12
N ARG A 30 -26.18 -16.29 40.96
CA ARG A 30 -25.52 -17.05 39.90
C ARG A 30 -25.99 -16.64 38.51
N GLU A 31 -27.29 -16.44 38.32
CA GLU A 31 -27.85 -15.95 37.05
C GLU A 31 -27.34 -14.55 36.70
N ALA A 32 -27.30 -13.64 37.68
CA ALA A 32 -26.75 -12.30 37.48
C ALA A 32 -25.25 -12.34 37.11
N ALA A 33 -24.46 -13.19 37.78
CA ALA A 33 -23.05 -13.37 37.47
C ALA A 33 -22.82 -13.96 36.07
N LEU A 34 -23.64 -14.94 35.67
CA LEU A 34 -23.60 -15.52 34.32
C LEU A 34 -23.97 -14.48 33.26
N GLN A 35 -25.02 -13.68 33.50
CA GLN A 35 -25.43 -12.63 32.59
C GLN A 35 -24.36 -11.56 32.39
N MET A 36 -23.66 -11.15 33.45
CA MET A 36 -22.51 -10.22 33.32
C MET A 36 -21.39 -10.83 32.49
N LYS A 37 -21.10 -12.13 32.67
CA LYS A 37 -20.09 -12.83 31.87
C LYS A 37 -20.47 -12.91 30.41
N GLU A 38 -21.73 -13.22 30.09
CA GLU A 38 -22.23 -13.26 28.71
C GLU A 38 -22.11 -11.89 28.04
N GLN A 39 -22.40 -10.80 28.75
CA GLN A 39 -22.20 -9.44 28.25
C GLN A 39 -20.73 -9.12 27.99
N GLU A 40 -19.83 -9.49 28.91
CA GLU A 40 -18.38 -9.32 28.71
C GLU A 40 -17.85 -10.10 27.50
N PHE A 41 -18.34 -11.33 27.31
CA PHE A 41 -17.98 -12.15 26.15
C PHE A 41 -18.50 -11.57 24.84
N ALA A 42 -19.76 -11.09 24.82
CA ALA A 42 -20.33 -10.44 23.64
C ALA A 42 -19.53 -9.19 23.23
N ALA A 43 -19.12 -8.37 24.20
CA ALA A 43 -18.30 -7.19 23.93
C ALA A 43 -16.91 -7.55 23.37
N LYS A 44 -16.26 -8.58 23.93
CA LYS A 44 -14.96 -9.07 23.43
C LYS A 44 -15.06 -9.68 22.03
N GLU A 45 -16.12 -10.43 21.75
CA GLU A 45 -16.33 -11.01 20.43
C GLU A 45 -16.54 -9.91 19.39
N GLN A 46 -17.32 -8.87 19.71
CA GLN A 46 -17.49 -7.72 18.82
C GLN A 46 -16.16 -7.01 18.54
N ASP A 47 -15.33 -6.80 19.55
CA ASP A 47 -14.02 -6.17 19.40
C ASP A 47 -13.09 -7.04 18.53
N TYR A 48 -13.06 -8.36 18.79
CA TYR A 48 -12.30 -9.32 17.98
C TYR A 48 -12.72 -9.31 16.50
N GLN A 49 -14.03 -9.32 16.22
CA GLN A 49 -14.54 -9.23 14.85
C GLN A 49 -14.15 -7.91 14.18
N SER A 50 -14.18 -6.79 14.92
CA SER A 50 -13.77 -5.48 14.40
C SER A 50 -12.28 -5.45 14.02
N LEU A 51 -11.42 -6.01 14.88
CA LEU A 51 -9.97 -6.13 14.62
C LEU A 51 -9.68 -7.06 13.45
N LYS A 52 -10.45 -8.15 13.32
CA LYS A 52 -10.36 -9.06 12.18
C LYS A 52 -10.76 -8.37 10.88
N MET A 53 -11.87 -7.64 10.86
CA MET A 53 -12.27 -6.85 9.69
C MET A 53 -11.23 -5.79 9.33
N MET A 54 -10.60 -5.15 10.32
CA MET A 54 -9.50 -4.21 10.08
C MET A 54 -8.29 -4.93 9.44
N ARG A 55 -7.86 -6.07 9.99
CA ARG A 55 -6.80 -6.89 9.36
C ARG A 55 -7.15 -7.26 7.93
N ASP A 56 -8.35 -7.78 7.70
CA ASP A 56 -8.79 -8.19 6.37
C ASP A 56 -8.82 -6.99 5.42
N SER A 57 -9.21 -5.80 5.90
CA SER A 57 -9.13 -4.57 5.12
C SER A 57 -7.69 -4.19 4.78
N LEU A 58 -6.73 -4.39 5.69
CA LEU A 58 -5.30 -4.14 5.45
C LEU A 58 -4.67 -5.18 4.51
N GLU A 59 -5.11 -6.44 4.54
CA GLU A 59 -4.64 -7.49 3.63
C GLU A 59 -5.14 -7.30 2.19
N HIS A 60 -6.32 -6.68 2.03
CA HIS A 60 -6.91 -6.37 0.72
C HIS A 60 -6.59 -4.96 0.22
N ILE A 61 -5.92 -4.12 1.02
CA ILE A 61 -5.19 -2.97 0.47
C ILE A 61 -4.12 -3.60 -0.42
N PRO A 62 -4.17 -3.43 -1.76
CA PRO A 62 -3.11 -3.89 -2.63
C PRO A 62 -1.85 -3.29 -2.04
N ALA A 63 -0.92 -4.15 -1.64
CA ALA A 63 0.20 -3.72 -0.84
C ALA A 63 0.83 -2.49 -1.51
N ASP A 64 0.59 -1.31 -0.94
CA ASP A 64 1.27 -0.06 -1.28
C ASP A 64 2.73 -0.14 -0.79
N THR A 65 3.27 -1.35 -0.60
CA THR A 65 4.58 -1.64 -1.20
C THR A 65 4.49 -1.20 -2.65
N MET A 66 4.92 0.05 -2.88
CA MET A 66 5.96 0.33 -3.85
C MET A 66 6.45 -1.00 -4.41
N ASN A 67 5.91 -1.42 -5.56
CA ASN A 67 6.54 -2.46 -6.35
C ASN A 67 7.87 -1.81 -6.74
N ALA A 68 8.82 -1.89 -5.81
CA ALA A 68 10.15 -1.37 -5.89
C ALA A 68 10.72 -2.16 -7.05
N ILE A 69 10.75 -1.50 -8.21
CA ILE A 69 11.21 -2.10 -9.43
C ILE A 69 12.64 -2.46 -9.15
N LYS A 70 12.96 -3.75 -9.07
CA LYS A 70 14.34 -4.16 -8.90
C LYS A 70 15.04 -3.94 -10.24
N LEU A 71 15.69 -2.79 -10.36
CA LEU A 71 16.50 -2.47 -11.53
C LEU A 71 17.68 -3.44 -11.59
N PRO A 72 18.09 -3.89 -12.79
CA PRO A 72 19.15 -4.88 -12.90
C PRO A 72 20.48 -4.29 -12.43
N GLU A 73 21.28 -5.08 -11.69
CA GLU A 73 22.48 -4.57 -11.00
C GLU A 73 23.52 -3.95 -11.96
N ASN A 74 23.55 -4.39 -13.22
CA ASN A 74 24.48 -3.90 -14.23
C ASN A 74 24.28 -2.42 -14.59
N ILE A 75 23.06 -1.89 -14.46
CA ILE A 75 22.74 -0.49 -14.80
C ILE A 75 22.86 0.46 -13.61
N LEU A 76 23.01 -0.06 -12.39
CA LEU A 76 23.10 0.76 -11.19
C LEU A 76 24.33 1.69 -11.24
N GLY A 77 24.17 2.86 -10.60
CA GLY A 77 25.19 3.89 -10.51
C GLY A 77 24.89 5.13 -11.36
N LYS A 78 25.94 5.94 -11.57
CA LYS A 78 25.85 7.24 -12.25
C LYS A 78 26.19 7.16 -13.73
N TRP A 79 25.45 7.92 -14.53
CA TRP A 79 25.54 7.97 -15.98
C TRP A 79 25.47 9.41 -16.48
N ASN A 80 26.27 9.72 -17.48
CA ASN A 80 26.14 10.95 -18.25
C ASN A 80 25.07 10.76 -19.31
N GLY A 81 23.94 11.46 -19.19
CA GLY A 81 22.85 11.38 -20.15
C GLY A 81 22.90 12.52 -21.15
N LYS A 82 23.18 12.20 -22.41
CA LYS A 82 23.04 13.12 -23.54
C LYS A 82 21.68 12.90 -24.19
N MET A 83 20.89 13.96 -24.28
CA MET A 83 19.58 13.95 -24.91
C MET A 83 19.56 14.92 -26.09
N ILE A 84 18.90 14.50 -27.18
CA ILE A 84 18.71 15.30 -28.39
C ILE A 84 17.23 15.36 -28.70
N CYS A 85 16.63 16.55 -28.80
CA CYS A 85 15.24 16.69 -29.22
C CYS A 85 15.12 16.27 -30.70
N THR A 86 14.33 15.24 -30.97
CA THR A 86 14.13 14.70 -32.32
C THR A 86 12.79 15.11 -32.91
N ASP A 87 11.80 15.41 -32.06
CA ASP A 87 10.46 15.84 -32.45
C ASP A 87 9.88 16.71 -31.32
N SER A 88 9.19 17.79 -31.66
CA SER A 88 8.55 18.67 -30.69
C SER A 88 7.50 19.54 -31.34
N ASN A 89 6.34 19.64 -30.69
CA ASN A 89 5.35 20.68 -30.94
C ASN A 89 5.21 21.67 -29.77
N CYS A 90 6.09 21.57 -28.76
CA CYS A 90 6.12 22.49 -27.62
C CYS A 90 6.95 23.73 -27.96
N SER A 91 6.50 24.92 -27.56
CA SER A 91 7.22 26.20 -27.75
C SER A 91 8.60 26.21 -27.08
N GLU A 92 8.73 25.50 -25.96
CA GLU A 92 9.91 25.49 -25.10
C GLU A 92 11.01 24.52 -25.55
N HIS A 93 10.75 23.69 -26.57
CA HIS A 93 11.66 22.63 -27.02
C HIS A 93 11.81 22.67 -28.53
N VAL A 94 13.04 22.94 -29.00
CA VAL A 94 13.36 23.04 -30.42
C VAL A 94 14.04 21.76 -30.89
N ILE A 95 13.66 21.28 -32.07
CA ILE A 95 14.29 20.10 -32.69
C ILE A 95 15.79 20.37 -32.87
N GLY A 96 16.63 19.44 -32.41
CA GLY A 96 18.08 19.58 -32.36
C GLY A 96 18.63 20.05 -31.00
N ASP A 97 17.77 20.45 -30.05
CA ASP A 97 18.20 20.84 -28.71
C ASP A 97 18.99 19.74 -28.02
N LEU A 98 20.16 20.10 -27.50
CA LEU A 98 21.06 19.21 -26.77
C LEU A 98 20.96 19.46 -25.27
N ARG A 99 20.74 18.40 -24.50
CA ARG A 99 20.75 18.45 -23.03
C ARG A 99 21.67 17.40 -22.48
N ASN A 100 22.47 17.80 -21.49
CA ASN A 100 23.33 16.89 -20.75
C ASN A 100 22.91 16.93 -19.28
N ASP A 101 22.38 15.82 -18.80
CA ASP A 101 21.92 15.66 -17.43
C ASP A 101 22.67 14.50 -16.75
N LEU A 102 22.74 14.52 -15.43
CA LEU A 102 23.30 13.42 -14.64
C LEU A 102 22.18 12.46 -14.26
N TRP A 103 22.35 11.19 -14.57
CA TRP A 103 21.38 10.13 -14.31
C TRP A 103 21.93 9.18 -13.26
N GLU A 104 21.20 8.95 -12.18
CA GLU A 104 21.61 8.07 -11.09
C GLU A 104 20.55 6.98 -10.91
N PHE A 105 20.90 5.76 -11.33
CA PHE A 105 20.06 4.58 -11.14
C PHE A 105 20.34 3.99 -9.76
N THR A 106 19.31 3.98 -8.91
CA THR A 106 19.30 3.25 -7.64
C THR A 106 18.56 1.93 -7.83
N GLU A 107 18.46 1.12 -6.77
CA GLU A 107 17.75 -0.16 -6.88
C GLU A 107 16.28 0.00 -7.29
N ASN A 108 15.64 1.10 -6.89
CA ASN A 108 14.18 1.25 -6.96
C ASN A 108 13.71 2.40 -7.86
N ASN A 109 14.59 3.37 -8.15
CA ASN A 109 14.23 4.58 -8.87
C ASN A 109 15.40 5.12 -9.71
N LEU A 110 15.07 6.03 -10.61
CA LEU A 110 16.03 6.84 -11.34
C LEU A 110 15.89 8.29 -10.89
N LYS A 111 17.00 8.90 -10.48
CA LYS A 111 17.10 10.34 -10.25
C LYS A 111 17.83 11.00 -11.41
N ILE A 112 17.22 12.02 -11.99
CA ILE A 112 17.85 12.85 -13.03
C ILE A 112 18.09 14.24 -12.44
N THR A 113 19.35 14.67 -12.43
CA THR A 113 19.77 16.00 -11.99
C THR A 113 20.21 16.81 -13.20
N ASN A 114 19.55 17.93 -13.44
CA ASN A 114 19.91 18.84 -14.53
C ASN A 114 21.10 19.74 -14.15
N LYS A 115 21.64 20.48 -15.13
CA LYS A 115 22.75 21.43 -14.88
C LYS A 115 22.43 22.55 -13.89
N SER A 116 21.16 22.92 -13.75
CA SER A 116 20.73 23.97 -12.81
C SER A 116 20.49 23.43 -11.39
N GLY A 117 20.76 22.13 -11.14
CA GLY A 117 20.54 21.47 -9.84
C GLY A 117 19.11 21.02 -9.57
N GLY A 118 18.20 21.14 -10.55
CA GLY A 118 16.85 20.59 -10.46
C GLY A 118 16.85 19.07 -10.57
N GLU A 119 16.20 18.42 -9.62
CA GLU A 119 16.12 16.96 -9.54
C GLU A 119 14.71 16.47 -9.91
N LYS A 120 14.63 15.36 -10.64
CA LYS A 120 13.37 14.66 -10.93
C LYS A 120 13.55 13.17 -10.69
N ILE A 121 12.58 12.58 -9.98
CA ILE A 121 12.55 11.16 -9.65
C ILE A 121 11.59 10.43 -10.60
N TYR A 122 12.02 9.28 -11.08
CA TYR A 122 11.27 8.41 -11.97
C TYR A 122 11.18 7.01 -11.39
N THR A 123 10.01 6.40 -11.56
CA THR A 123 9.72 5.02 -11.21
C THR A 123 9.04 4.36 -12.40
N GLY A 124 9.26 3.07 -12.61
CA GLY A 124 8.56 2.33 -13.65
C GLY A 124 9.17 0.96 -13.92
N LYS A 125 8.55 0.17 -14.79
CA LYS A 125 8.73 -1.29 -14.86
C LYS A 125 9.84 -1.71 -15.82
N TYR A 126 10.49 -2.82 -15.48
CA TYR A 126 11.46 -3.51 -16.34
C TYR A 126 10.90 -4.85 -16.82
N ASN A 127 10.91 -5.09 -18.12
CA ASN A 127 10.37 -6.31 -18.74
C ASN A 127 11.46 -7.27 -19.27
N GLY A 128 12.71 -7.11 -18.84
CA GLY A 128 13.84 -7.96 -19.27
C GLY A 128 14.64 -7.44 -20.46
N THR A 129 14.04 -6.62 -21.33
CA THR A 129 14.74 -5.95 -22.44
C THR A 129 14.48 -4.45 -22.51
N GLU A 130 13.36 -4.01 -21.95
CA GLU A 130 12.94 -2.62 -21.97
C GLU A 130 12.67 -2.14 -20.54
N LEU A 131 13.23 -0.98 -20.20
CA LEU A 131 12.98 -0.28 -18.96
C LEU A 131 12.13 0.96 -19.26
N LYS A 132 10.89 0.95 -18.80
CA LYS A 132 9.94 2.04 -18.99
C LYS A 132 9.72 2.76 -17.66
N LEU A 133 10.22 3.99 -17.57
CA LEU A 133 10.18 4.84 -16.39
C LEU A 133 9.19 5.98 -16.61
N THR A 134 8.46 6.37 -15.58
CA THR A 134 7.50 7.47 -15.58
C THR A 134 7.83 8.43 -14.44
N SER A 135 7.66 9.73 -14.67
CA SER A 135 7.87 10.74 -13.64
C SER A 135 6.84 10.59 -12.52
N GLU A 136 7.29 10.69 -11.28
CA GLU A 136 6.40 10.78 -10.13
C GLU A 136 5.73 12.18 -10.15
N ASN A 137 4.41 12.21 -10.31
CA ASN A 137 3.65 13.46 -10.41
C ASN A 137 3.56 14.11 -9.03
N SER A 138 4.54 14.93 -8.65
CA SER A 138 4.41 15.79 -7.48
C SER A 138 3.42 16.92 -7.81
N SER A 139 2.18 16.78 -7.33
CA SER A 139 1.15 17.84 -7.24
C SER A 139 0.62 18.38 -8.58
N ALA A 140 -0.64 18.10 -8.91
CA ALA A 140 -1.52 18.82 -9.86
C ALA A 140 -0.97 19.26 -11.24
N SER A 141 0.20 18.78 -11.66
CA SER A 141 0.78 19.11 -12.96
C SER A 141 0.27 18.13 -14.01
N THR A 142 -0.34 18.66 -15.06
CA THR A 142 -0.78 17.96 -16.28
C THR A 142 0.39 17.49 -17.16
N THR A 143 1.61 17.50 -16.64
CA THR A 143 2.83 17.20 -17.39
C THR A 143 3.39 15.85 -16.97
N GLN A 144 3.40 14.90 -17.89
CA GLN A 144 3.93 13.56 -17.70
C GLN A 144 5.20 13.38 -18.54
N SER A 145 6.25 12.83 -17.94
CA SER A 145 7.46 12.43 -18.66
C SER A 145 7.60 10.92 -18.60
N VAL A 146 7.67 10.28 -19.77
CA VAL A 146 7.90 8.84 -19.92
C VAL A 146 9.27 8.63 -20.57
N ILE A 147 10.09 7.80 -19.96
CA ILE A 147 11.41 7.41 -20.47
C ILE A 147 11.35 5.93 -20.81
N THR A 148 11.82 5.59 -22.01
CA THR A 148 11.91 4.20 -22.46
C THR A 148 13.36 3.92 -22.82
N LEU A 149 14.02 3.06 -22.06
CA LEU A 149 15.40 2.65 -22.27
C LEU A 149 15.43 1.21 -22.78
N GLN A 150 16.25 0.97 -23.80
CA GLN A 150 16.47 -0.37 -24.33
C GLN A 150 17.70 -0.95 -23.64
N LEU A 151 17.49 -2.00 -22.85
CA LEU A 151 18.50 -2.70 -22.08
C LEU A 151 18.72 -4.08 -22.73
N SER A 152 19.88 -4.28 -23.35
CA SER A 152 20.29 -5.61 -23.78
C SER A 152 21.18 -6.24 -22.72
N ASP A 153 21.21 -7.56 -22.62
CA ASP A 153 22.07 -8.29 -21.67
C ASP A 153 23.56 -7.93 -21.79
N GLN A 154 23.97 -7.36 -22.94
CA GLN A 154 25.32 -6.87 -23.22
C GLN A 154 25.50 -5.35 -23.04
N THR A 155 24.60 -4.63 -22.36
CA THR A 155 24.76 -3.19 -22.13
C THR A 155 25.89 -2.91 -21.13
N THR A 156 27.13 -2.95 -21.62
CA THR A 156 28.33 -2.59 -20.87
C THR A 156 28.67 -1.14 -21.14
N GLY A 157 28.25 -0.25 -20.24
CA GLY A 157 28.74 1.13 -20.19
C GLY A 157 28.06 2.14 -21.13
N ARG A 158 27.16 1.71 -22.03
CA ARG A 158 26.33 2.62 -22.83
C ARG A 158 24.91 2.11 -22.97
N ILE A 159 23.92 2.97 -22.78
CA ILE A 159 22.48 2.65 -22.91
C ILE A 159 21.86 3.65 -23.87
N LYS A 160 21.01 3.17 -24.78
CA LYS A 160 20.23 4.03 -25.68
C LYS A 160 18.76 3.93 -25.34
N GLY A 161 18.03 5.00 -25.63
CA GLY A 161 16.59 5.02 -25.42
C GLY A 161 15.96 6.28 -25.99
N SER A 162 14.73 6.51 -25.55
CA SER A 162 13.98 7.71 -25.85
C SER A 162 13.32 8.24 -24.59
N ARG A 163 13.04 9.54 -24.60
CA ARG A 163 12.25 10.21 -23.57
C ARG A 163 11.18 11.02 -24.26
N GLU A 164 9.94 10.81 -23.85
CA GLU A 164 8.77 11.53 -24.31
C GLU A 164 8.25 12.38 -23.16
N PHE A 165 8.14 13.67 -23.41
CA PHE A 165 7.53 14.63 -22.51
C PHE A 165 6.17 15.01 -23.09
N THR A 166 5.12 14.92 -22.28
CA THR A 166 3.76 15.35 -22.63
C THR A 166 3.30 16.35 -21.59
N GLY A 167 2.90 17.55 -22.01
CA GLY A 167 2.41 18.57 -21.10
C GLY A 167 1.53 19.58 -21.80
N ASN A 168 0.41 19.97 -21.18
CA ASN A 168 -0.49 21.04 -21.65
C ASN A 168 -0.71 21.06 -23.18
N ASN A 169 -1.21 19.93 -23.73
CA ASN A 169 -1.49 19.73 -25.16
C ASN A 169 -0.27 19.78 -26.11
N CYS A 170 0.94 19.65 -25.58
CA CYS A 170 2.15 19.52 -26.37
C CYS A 170 2.92 18.25 -25.98
N THR A 171 3.71 17.75 -26.92
CA THR A 171 4.54 16.55 -26.85
C THR A 171 5.90 16.84 -27.47
N SER A 172 6.96 16.43 -26.77
CA SER A 172 8.33 16.47 -27.28
C SER A 172 9.03 15.14 -27.04
N LYS A 173 9.74 14.66 -28.06
CA LYS A 173 10.51 13.42 -28.02
C LYS A 173 11.99 13.73 -28.10
N PHE A 174 12.73 13.00 -27.27
CA PHE A 174 14.18 13.10 -27.17
C PHE A 174 14.78 11.72 -27.40
N SER A 175 15.82 11.66 -28.23
CA SER A 175 16.73 10.52 -28.25
C SER A 175 17.68 10.62 -27.06
N VAL A 176 17.83 9.52 -26.31
CA VAL A 176 18.66 9.45 -25.10
C VAL A 176 19.84 8.53 -25.35
N ASP A 177 21.03 8.98 -24.95
CA ASP A 177 22.27 8.22 -24.98
C ASP A 177 22.98 8.40 -23.64
N LEU A 178 23.10 7.31 -22.88
CA LEU A 178 23.68 7.29 -21.54
C LEU A 178 25.05 6.63 -21.60
N GLU A 179 26.04 7.25 -20.98
CA GLU A 179 27.39 6.70 -20.82
C GLU A 179 27.71 6.52 -19.33
N LYS A 180 28.13 5.32 -18.92
CA LYS A 180 28.39 5.01 -17.52
C LYS A 180 29.62 5.77 -17.04
N ILE A 181 29.48 6.45 -15.91
CA ILE A 181 30.61 7.11 -15.27
C ILE A 181 31.43 6.02 -14.59
N LYS A 182 32.60 5.73 -15.16
CA LYS A 182 33.59 4.87 -14.51
C LYS A 182 34.25 5.72 -13.41
N ASN A 183 34.07 5.31 -12.16
CA ASN A 183 34.89 5.79 -11.06
C ASN A 183 36.28 5.12 -11.13
#